data_AF-A0A2V2Q235-F1
#
_entry.id   AF-A0A2V2Q235-F1
#
_cell.length_a   1.000
_cell.length_b   1.000
_cell.length_c   1.000
_cell.angle_alpha   90.00
_cell.angle_beta   90.00
_cell.angle_gamma   90.00
#
_symmetry.space_group_name_H-M   'P 1'
#
loop_
_entity.id
_entity.type
_entity.pdbx_description
1 polymer ?
#
loop_
_entity_poly.entity_id
_entity_poly.type
_entity_poly.pdbx_seq_one_letter_code
_entity_poly.pdbx_strand_id
1 'polypeptide(L)'
;RDALAGVAGALRAGAGSPGRTPSGLREAYHLLMSRTDTPALRTWAMEYVDGWLARSGHGMDRTAMPLPERWSHAGLRPWLQAQHDRHGAEFEENAAIPLPSKEAVVDDTVQTAPLTLIDGSWLQGFTDYEQASSAIGHSLFETYWDELGNGEPHLNHPLIYRDVLKEMGVELPPTASAAFAQWPGFREESLELPVYWLCVGRFPQTYLPEVLGLNLAMELSGVGGTYRRARLALKAYGFSTRFVDIHNTIDNVATGHSAWAADAVDTLLASLPDAPGPGARADVWGRVRVGYRSLNPPRSV
;
A
#
# COMPACT_ATOMS: atom_id res chain seq x y z
N ARG A 1 -38.25 3.66 -30.53
CA ARG A 1 -38.11 4.26 -29.18
C ARG A 1 -38.05 3.19 -28.07
N ASP A 2 -38.39 1.93 -28.34
CA ASP A 2 -38.45 0.86 -27.31
C ASP A 2 -37.15 0.10 -27.02
N ALA A 3 -36.18 0.06 -27.94
CA ALA A 3 -34.92 -0.64 -27.71
C ALA A 3 -34.06 0.02 -26.61
N LEU A 4 -34.08 1.36 -26.55
CA LEU A 4 -33.36 2.13 -25.52
C LEU A 4 -34.02 2.02 -24.13
N ALA A 5 -35.35 1.86 -24.08
CA ALA A 5 -36.09 1.62 -22.84
C ALA A 5 -35.82 0.21 -22.29
N GLY A 6 -35.69 -0.80 -23.16
CA GLY A 6 -35.28 -2.15 -22.80
C GLY A 6 -33.85 -2.23 -22.26
N VAL A 7 -32.91 -1.49 -22.86
CA VAL A 7 -31.52 -1.40 -22.37
C VAL A 7 -31.45 -0.63 -21.04
N ALA A 8 -32.19 0.46 -20.88
CA ALA A 8 -32.29 1.18 -19.60
C ALA A 8 -32.98 0.34 -18.50
N GLY A 9 -33.96 -0.50 -18.86
CA GLY A 9 -34.60 -1.46 -17.97
C GLY A 9 -33.66 -2.59 -17.53
N ALA A 10 -32.82 -3.11 -18.44
CA ALA A 10 -31.80 -4.11 -18.14
C ALA A 10 -30.65 -3.54 -17.29
N LEU A 11 -30.24 -2.28 -17.53
CA LEU A 11 -29.27 -1.56 -16.70
C LEU A 11 -29.82 -1.24 -15.30
N ARG A 12 -31.13 -0.97 -15.17
CA ARG A 12 -31.81 -0.78 -13.87
C ARG A 12 -32.10 -2.10 -13.13
N ALA A 13 -32.33 -3.19 -13.86
CA ALA A 13 -32.45 -4.54 -13.31
C ALA A 13 -31.08 -5.13 -12.90
N GLY A 14 -29.97 -4.48 -13.29
CA GLY A 14 -28.60 -4.76 -12.85
C GLY A 14 -28.29 -4.31 -11.42
N ALA A 15 -29.29 -3.95 -10.61
CA ALA A 15 -29.14 -4.02 -9.16
C ALA A 15 -29.00 -5.50 -8.80
N GLY A 16 -27.79 -6.04 -8.97
CA GLY A 16 -27.45 -7.39 -8.58
C GLY A 16 -27.89 -7.65 -7.14
N SER A 17 -28.12 -8.92 -6.81
CA SER A 17 -28.29 -9.33 -5.40
C SER A 17 -27.27 -8.57 -4.54
N PRO A 18 -27.65 -8.04 -3.36
CA PRO A 18 -26.76 -7.24 -2.51
C PRO A 18 -25.44 -7.92 -2.21
N GLY A 19 -25.34 -9.24 -2.45
CA GLY A 19 -24.18 -10.06 -2.17
C GLY A 19 -24.21 -10.47 -0.70
N ARG A 20 -23.09 -11.01 -0.24
CA ARG A 20 -22.87 -11.26 1.18
C ARG A 20 -21.53 -10.65 1.57
N THR A 21 -21.40 -10.29 2.84
CA THR A 21 -20.12 -9.89 3.40
C THR A 21 -19.17 -11.09 3.46
N PRO A 22 -17.84 -10.86 3.40
CA PRO A 22 -16.86 -11.90 3.69
C PRO A 22 -17.03 -12.45 5.11
N SER A 23 -16.82 -13.75 5.28
CA SER A 23 -16.88 -14.46 6.57
C SER A 23 -15.61 -14.29 7.42
N GLY A 24 -14.50 -13.85 6.81
CA GLY A 24 -13.20 -13.65 7.47
C GLY A 24 -12.16 -13.08 6.50
N LEU A 25 -10.92 -12.85 6.97
CA LEU A 25 -9.88 -12.18 6.17
C LEU A 25 -9.48 -12.97 4.93
N ARG A 26 -9.40 -14.30 5.02
CA ARG A 26 -9.09 -15.17 3.88
C ARG A 26 -10.09 -15.03 2.75
N GLU A 27 -11.37 -15.00 3.10
CA GLU A 27 -12.41 -14.79 2.10
C GLU A 27 -12.41 -13.35 1.57
N ALA A 28 -12.22 -12.37 2.46
CA ALA A 28 -12.13 -10.97 2.06
C ALA A 28 -11.01 -10.75 1.05
N TYR A 29 -9.79 -11.24 1.34
CA TYR A 29 -8.65 -11.19 0.44
C TYR A 29 -9.02 -11.72 -0.95
N HIS A 30 -9.56 -12.94 -1.03
CA HIS A 30 -9.94 -13.53 -2.32
C HIS A 30 -10.99 -12.71 -3.07
N LEU A 31 -12.07 -12.29 -2.39
CA LEU A 31 -13.14 -11.51 -3.03
C LEU A 31 -12.64 -10.15 -3.53
N LEU A 32 -11.72 -9.54 -2.78
CA LEU A 32 -11.17 -8.22 -3.09
C LEU A 32 -10.16 -8.24 -4.26
N MET A 33 -9.63 -9.40 -4.65
CA MET A 33 -8.76 -9.55 -5.83
C MET A 33 -9.49 -9.35 -7.17
N SER A 34 -10.82 -9.32 -7.18
CA SER A 34 -11.61 -9.09 -8.40
C SER A 34 -12.18 -7.67 -8.44
N ARG A 35 -12.30 -7.09 -9.64
CA ARG A 35 -12.98 -5.79 -9.83
C ARG A 35 -14.51 -5.83 -9.60
N THR A 36 -15.09 -7.02 -9.43
CA THR A 36 -16.52 -7.15 -9.14
C THR A 36 -16.82 -6.53 -7.78
N ASP A 37 -17.77 -5.62 -7.75
CA ASP A 37 -18.24 -5.00 -6.52
C ASP A 37 -19.69 -5.44 -6.26
N THR A 38 -20.01 -5.64 -4.98
CA THR A 38 -21.40 -5.88 -4.53
C THR A 38 -21.69 -4.90 -3.41
N PRO A 39 -22.95 -4.45 -3.23
CA PRO A 39 -23.29 -3.55 -2.14
C PRO A 39 -22.78 -4.02 -0.76
N ALA A 40 -22.87 -5.32 -0.47
CA ALA A 40 -22.38 -5.89 0.79
C ALA A 40 -20.85 -5.85 0.90
N LEU A 41 -20.11 -6.22 -0.14
CA LEU A 41 -18.64 -6.17 -0.14
C LEU A 41 -18.14 -4.72 -0.02
N ARG A 42 -18.80 -3.79 -0.72
CA ARG A 42 -18.48 -2.36 -0.67
C ARG A 42 -18.61 -1.78 0.73
N THR A 43 -19.76 -2.00 1.38
CA THR A 43 -19.99 -1.55 2.76
C THR A 43 -18.97 -2.16 3.72
N TRP A 44 -18.74 -3.47 3.61
CA TRP A 44 -17.75 -4.16 4.45
C TRP A 44 -16.33 -3.60 4.26
N ALA A 45 -15.93 -3.33 3.02
CA ALA A 45 -14.61 -2.79 2.72
C ALA A 45 -14.42 -1.37 3.29
N MET A 46 -15.44 -0.51 3.21
CA MET A 46 -15.40 0.82 3.83
C MET A 46 -15.32 0.72 5.36
N GLU A 47 -16.13 -0.13 5.98
CA GLU A 47 -16.08 -0.38 7.43
C GLU A 47 -14.70 -0.90 7.88
N TYR A 48 -14.08 -1.78 7.08
CA TYR A 48 -12.73 -2.28 7.35
C TYR A 48 -11.69 -1.16 7.29
N VAL A 49 -11.77 -0.28 6.28
CA VAL A 49 -10.87 0.89 6.14
C VAL A 49 -11.07 1.86 7.29
N ASP A 50 -12.32 2.22 7.62
CA ASP A 50 -12.62 3.16 8.70
C ASP A 50 -12.12 2.63 10.04
N GLY A 51 -12.33 1.33 10.32
CA GLY A 51 -11.78 0.68 11.50
C GLY A 51 -10.25 0.70 11.52
N TRP A 52 -9.59 0.42 10.39
CA TRP A 52 -8.14 0.48 10.27
C TRP A 52 -7.57 1.87 10.52
N LEU A 53 -8.18 2.89 9.91
CA LEU A 53 -7.79 4.29 10.05
C LEU A 53 -8.05 4.80 11.47
N ALA A 54 -9.16 4.41 12.11
CA ALA A 54 -9.44 4.75 13.50
C ALA A 54 -8.37 4.19 14.45
N ARG A 55 -7.96 2.92 14.28
CA ARG A 55 -6.84 2.35 15.03
C ARG A 55 -5.53 3.09 14.73
N SER A 56 -5.29 3.40 13.46
CA SER A 56 -4.12 4.16 13.02
C SER A 56 -4.10 5.57 13.60
N GLY A 57 -5.24 6.19 13.88
CA GLY A 57 -5.34 7.49 14.55
C GLY A 57 -5.05 7.45 16.05
N HIS A 58 -5.20 6.30 16.70
CA HIS A 58 -5.17 6.22 18.16
C HIS A 58 -3.80 6.56 18.76
N GLY A 59 -3.74 7.54 19.66
CA GLY A 59 -2.50 7.93 20.34
C GLY A 59 -1.44 8.53 19.41
N MET A 60 -1.82 8.98 18.22
CA MET A 60 -0.89 9.53 17.22
C MET A 60 -0.09 10.72 17.76
N ASP A 61 -0.71 11.56 18.59
CA ASP A 61 -0.04 12.72 19.21
C ASP A 61 0.89 12.33 20.36
N ARG A 62 0.82 11.09 20.86
CA ARG A 62 1.66 10.57 21.95
C ARG A 62 2.88 9.80 21.44
N THR A 63 2.77 9.23 20.24
CA THR A 63 3.89 8.60 19.53
C THR A 63 4.65 9.64 18.73
N ALA A 64 5.98 9.56 18.70
CA ALA A 64 6.78 10.38 17.80
C ALA A 64 6.47 10.00 16.35
N MET A 65 5.49 10.68 15.74
CA MET A 65 5.20 10.55 14.32
C MET A 65 6.34 11.16 13.51
N PRO A 66 6.83 10.48 12.46
CA PRO A 66 7.93 11.01 11.68
C PRO A 66 7.49 12.21 10.84
N LEU A 67 6.24 12.24 10.36
CA LEU A 67 5.70 13.39 9.63
C LEU A 67 5.57 14.63 10.53
N PRO A 68 5.79 15.85 9.98
CA PRO A 68 5.61 17.09 10.71
C PRO A 68 4.21 17.25 11.31
N GLU A 69 4.11 17.87 12.50
CA GLU A 69 2.80 18.14 13.13
C GLU A 69 1.89 18.97 12.20
N ARG A 70 2.50 19.95 11.49
CA ARG A 70 1.86 20.82 10.51
C ARG A 70 2.60 20.76 9.20
N TRP A 71 1.86 20.68 8.10
CA TRP A 71 2.41 20.91 6.78
C TRP A 71 2.83 22.39 6.63
N SER A 72 3.90 22.62 5.86
CA SER A 72 4.43 23.96 5.59
C SER A 72 4.49 24.22 4.08
N HIS A 73 4.47 25.48 3.67
CA HIS A 73 4.60 25.85 2.25
C HIS A 73 5.95 25.45 1.61
N ALA A 74 6.95 25.02 2.41
CA ALA A 74 8.18 24.44 1.89
C ALA A 74 7.99 23.01 1.34
N GLY A 75 6.81 22.41 1.53
CA GLY A 75 6.49 21.05 1.12
C GLY A 75 7.19 19.98 1.95
N LEU A 76 7.13 18.74 1.47
CA LEU A 76 7.71 17.57 2.14
C LEU A 76 9.11 17.21 1.66
N ARG A 77 9.62 17.80 0.57
CA ARG A 77 10.97 17.51 0.06
C ARG A 77 12.10 17.71 1.09
N PRO A 78 12.14 18.80 1.89
CA PRO A 78 13.16 18.94 2.93
C PRO A 78 13.04 17.87 4.03
N TRP A 79 11.81 17.51 4.39
CA TRP A 79 11.55 16.45 5.37
C TRP A 79 11.98 15.08 4.84
N LEU A 80 11.71 14.80 3.57
CA LEU A 80 12.04 13.55 2.90
C LEU A 80 13.55 13.33 2.86
N GLN A 81 14.33 14.36 2.54
CA GLN A 81 15.79 14.30 2.60
C GLN A 81 16.29 14.00 4.03
N ALA A 82 15.71 14.65 5.04
CA ALA A 82 16.07 14.39 6.42
C ALA A 82 15.73 12.95 6.88
N GLN A 83 14.66 12.35 6.36
CA GLN A 83 14.37 10.92 6.62
C GLN A 83 15.36 10.00 5.91
N HIS A 84 15.77 10.31 4.68
CA HIS A 84 16.80 9.55 3.98
C HIS A 84 18.11 9.51 4.77
N ASP A 85 18.58 10.68 5.21
CA ASP A 85 19.83 10.80 5.97
C ASP A 85 19.74 10.05 7.30
N ARG A 86 18.59 10.13 7.98
CA ARG A 86 18.32 9.37 9.21
C ARG A 86 18.36 7.86 8.99
N HIS A 87 17.70 7.36 7.95
CA HIS A 87 17.74 5.92 7.61
C HIS A 87 19.16 5.46 7.24
N GLY A 88 19.96 6.34 6.63
CA GLY A 88 21.39 6.15 6.42
C GLY A 88 22.12 5.89 7.73
N ALA A 89 22.02 6.84 8.67
CA ALA A 89 22.64 6.73 9.99
C ALA A 89 22.15 5.52 10.79
N GLU A 90 20.84 5.27 10.84
CA GLU A 90 20.26 4.11 11.53
C GLU A 90 20.78 2.79 10.96
N PHE A 91 21.00 2.69 9.66
CA PHE A 91 21.58 1.50 9.05
C PHE A 91 23.03 1.26 9.51
N GLU A 92 23.83 2.33 9.60
CA GLU A 92 25.21 2.26 10.09
C GLU A 92 25.26 1.89 11.58
N GLU A 93 24.42 2.51 12.41
CA GLU A 93 24.30 2.21 13.84
C GLU A 93 23.89 0.76 14.09
N ASN A 94 22.98 0.24 13.26
CA ASN A 94 22.48 -1.13 13.35
C ASN A 94 23.39 -2.17 12.68
N ALA A 95 24.56 -1.79 12.15
CA ALA A 95 25.48 -2.71 11.46
C ALA A 95 25.96 -3.86 12.35
N ALA A 96 26.01 -3.65 13.67
CA ALA A 96 26.40 -4.66 14.66
C ALA A 96 25.26 -5.62 15.05
N ILE A 97 24.00 -5.33 14.66
CA ILE A 97 22.87 -6.20 14.98
C ILE A 97 22.99 -7.48 14.14
N PRO A 98 23.00 -8.68 14.77
CA PRO A 98 23.07 -9.94 14.04
C PRO A 98 21.95 -10.07 13.00
N LEU A 99 22.26 -10.70 11.86
CA LEU A 99 21.24 -11.03 10.88
C LEU A 99 20.24 -12.04 11.48
N PRO A 100 18.95 -11.98 11.10
CA PRO A 100 17.97 -13.01 11.47
C PRO A 100 18.42 -14.37 10.94
N SER A 101 18.00 -15.48 11.59
CA SER A 101 18.33 -16.83 11.12
C SER A 101 17.72 -17.11 9.74
N LYS A 102 18.23 -18.14 9.03
CA LYS A 102 17.69 -18.54 7.73
C LYS A 102 16.19 -18.88 7.82
N GLU A 103 15.79 -19.58 8.87
CA GLU A 103 14.41 -19.98 9.13
C GLU A 103 13.52 -18.76 9.37
N ALA A 104 14.02 -17.75 10.10
CA ALA A 104 13.30 -16.51 10.32
C ALA A 104 13.15 -15.69 9.03
N VAL A 105 14.17 -15.67 8.16
CA VAL A 105 14.07 -15.03 6.83
C VAL A 105 13.03 -15.73 5.95
N VAL A 106 13.03 -17.07 5.95
CA VAL A 106 12.05 -17.85 5.19
C VAL A 106 10.63 -17.61 5.73
N ASP A 107 10.43 -17.68 7.05
CA ASP A 107 9.12 -17.41 7.65
C ASP A 107 8.64 -16.00 7.31
N ASP A 108 9.48 -14.97 7.50
CA ASP A 108 9.12 -13.58 7.19
C ASP A 108 8.75 -13.38 5.71
N THR A 109 9.51 -14.01 4.81
CA THR A 109 9.23 -13.95 3.36
C THR A 109 7.91 -14.64 3.01
N VAL A 110 7.61 -15.79 3.62
CA VAL A 110 6.35 -16.50 3.42
C VAL A 110 5.17 -15.67 3.95
N GLN A 111 5.32 -15.04 5.10
CA GLN A 111 4.22 -14.41 5.82
C GLN A 111 3.95 -13.00 5.29
N THR A 112 4.94 -12.37 4.66
CA THR A 112 4.77 -11.13 3.92
C THR A 112 4.26 -11.37 2.49
N ALA A 113 4.26 -12.61 1.99
CA ALA A 113 3.83 -12.93 0.62
C ALA A 113 2.42 -12.42 0.24
N PRO A 114 1.38 -12.50 1.10
CA PRO A 114 0.07 -11.94 0.76
C PRO A 114 0.07 -10.43 0.52
N LEU A 115 1.01 -9.71 1.13
CA LEU A 115 1.20 -8.27 0.93
C LEU A 115 2.01 -8.00 -0.33
N THR A 116 3.20 -8.60 -0.44
CA THR A 116 4.12 -8.32 -1.55
C THR A 116 3.60 -8.79 -2.90
N LEU A 117 2.79 -9.86 -2.95
CA LEU A 117 2.24 -10.35 -4.21
C LEU A 117 1.09 -9.50 -4.76
N ILE A 118 0.64 -8.49 -4.00
CA ILE A 118 -0.33 -7.47 -4.42
C ILE A 118 0.30 -6.07 -4.41
N ASP A 119 1.60 -5.98 -4.69
CA ASP A 119 2.32 -4.71 -4.67
C ASP A 119 1.64 -3.64 -5.53
N GLY A 120 1.64 -2.40 -5.04
CA GLY A 120 0.92 -1.27 -5.61
C GLY A 120 -0.61 -1.32 -5.47
N SER A 121 -1.23 -2.38 -4.92
CA SER A 121 -2.70 -2.53 -4.91
C SER A 121 -3.48 -1.40 -4.19
N TRP A 122 -2.84 -0.66 -3.26
CA TRP A 122 -3.44 0.52 -2.64
C TRP A 122 -3.66 1.68 -3.64
N LEU A 123 -3.01 1.63 -4.81
CA LEU A 123 -3.13 2.58 -5.91
C LEU A 123 -4.05 2.12 -7.05
N GLN A 124 -4.66 0.92 -6.94
CA GLN A 124 -5.43 0.34 -8.05
C GLN A 124 -6.56 1.24 -8.58
N GLY A 125 -7.12 2.10 -7.72
CA GLY A 125 -8.15 3.08 -8.08
C GLY A 125 -7.65 4.15 -9.06
N PHE A 126 -6.35 4.39 -9.14
CA PHE A 126 -5.72 5.30 -10.11
C PHE A 126 -5.51 4.65 -11.47
N THR A 127 -6.02 3.43 -11.71
CA THR A 127 -6.11 2.84 -13.06
C THR A 127 -7.36 3.30 -13.83
N ASP A 128 -8.30 3.97 -13.16
CA ASP A 128 -9.38 4.69 -13.83
C ASP A 128 -8.83 5.91 -14.57
N TYR A 129 -9.29 6.17 -15.79
CA TYR A 129 -8.69 7.18 -16.66
C TYR A 129 -8.80 8.61 -16.10
N GLU A 130 -9.86 8.94 -15.36
CA GLU A 130 -10.03 10.27 -14.76
C GLU A 130 -9.07 10.45 -13.59
N GLN A 131 -8.87 9.39 -12.80
CA GLN A 131 -7.94 9.39 -11.69
C GLN A 131 -6.49 9.42 -12.20
N ALA A 132 -6.14 8.55 -13.15
CA ALA A 132 -4.81 8.40 -13.74
C ALA A 132 -4.33 9.68 -14.45
N SER A 133 -5.22 10.45 -15.05
CA SER A 133 -4.86 11.68 -15.79
C SER A 133 -4.91 12.95 -14.94
N SER A 134 -5.29 12.84 -13.67
CA SER A 134 -5.34 13.98 -12.76
C SER A 134 -3.93 14.44 -12.34
N ALA A 135 -3.81 15.70 -11.91
CA ALA A 135 -2.54 16.30 -11.49
C ALA A 135 -1.86 15.55 -10.32
N ILE A 136 -2.65 14.85 -9.50
CA ILE A 136 -2.14 14.03 -8.38
C ILE A 136 -2.02 12.57 -8.80
N GLY A 137 -3.04 12.03 -9.49
CA GLY A 137 -3.13 10.59 -9.76
C GLY A 137 -2.21 10.08 -10.85
N HIS A 138 -1.64 10.94 -11.70
CA HIS A 138 -0.67 10.53 -12.71
C HIS A 138 0.55 9.84 -12.10
N SER A 139 1.18 10.42 -11.09
CA SER A 139 2.36 9.82 -10.47
C SER A 139 2.02 8.57 -9.65
N LEU A 140 0.81 8.48 -9.08
CA LEU A 140 0.32 7.28 -8.41
C LEU A 140 0.09 6.12 -9.39
N PHE A 141 -0.43 6.43 -10.58
CA PHE A 141 -0.54 5.44 -11.65
C PHE A 141 0.84 4.99 -12.14
N GLU A 142 1.80 5.91 -12.29
CA GLU A 142 3.17 5.58 -12.67
C GLU A 142 3.83 4.65 -11.65
N THR A 143 3.76 4.96 -10.36
CA THR A 143 4.19 4.04 -9.28
C THR A 143 3.52 2.68 -9.42
N TYR A 144 2.18 2.63 -9.51
CA TYR A 144 1.46 1.36 -9.68
C TYR A 144 1.93 0.55 -10.90
N TRP A 145 2.25 1.23 -11.99
CA TRP A 145 2.69 0.58 -13.22
C TRP A 145 4.12 0.04 -13.12
N ASP A 146 5.00 0.75 -12.43
CA ASP A 146 6.34 0.28 -12.08
C ASP A 146 6.29 -0.97 -11.19
N GLU A 147 5.40 -1.01 -10.20
CA GLU A 147 5.18 -2.20 -9.34
C GLU A 147 4.81 -3.47 -10.15
N LEU A 148 4.05 -3.27 -11.23
CA LEU A 148 3.68 -4.32 -12.17
C LEU A 148 4.78 -4.63 -13.20
N GLY A 149 5.93 -3.96 -13.13
CA GLY A 149 7.09 -4.16 -13.99
C GLY A 149 6.98 -3.48 -15.35
N ASN A 150 6.12 -2.47 -15.51
CA ASN A 150 5.99 -1.70 -16.76
C ASN A 150 5.74 -2.59 -18.01
N GLY A 151 5.01 -3.70 -17.84
CA GLY A 151 4.76 -4.68 -18.90
C GLY A 151 5.92 -5.63 -19.22
N GLU A 152 7.03 -5.53 -18.48
CA GLU A 152 8.19 -6.40 -18.61
C GLU A 152 8.19 -7.45 -17.47
N PRO A 153 7.98 -8.75 -17.76
CA PRO A 153 7.84 -9.78 -16.71
C PRO A 153 9.04 -9.91 -15.77
N HIS A 154 10.23 -9.52 -16.25
CA HIS A 154 11.45 -9.55 -15.46
C HIS A 154 11.59 -8.34 -14.52
N LEU A 155 10.76 -7.31 -14.67
CA LEU A 155 10.67 -6.21 -13.72
C LEU A 155 9.44 -6.32 -12.82
N ASN A 156 8.53 -7.26 -13.08
CA ASN A 156 7.31 -7.42 -12.29
C ASN A 156 7.62 -7.89 -10.86
N HIS A 157 7.30 -7.06 -9.86
CA HIS A 157 7.67 -7.32 -8.47
C HIS A 157 7.04 -8.62 -7.91
N PRO A 158 5.73 -8.90 -8.11
CA PRO A 158 5.15 -10.17 -7.71
C PRO A 158 5.83 -11.39 -8.34
N LEU A 159 6.18 -11.35 -9.63
CA LEU A 159 6.86 -12.48 -10.29
C LEU A 159 8.24 -12.72 -9.68
N ILE A 160 9.01 -11.65 -9.44
CA ILE A 160 10.33 -11.72 -8.80
C ILE A 160 10.20 -12.31 -7.40
N TYR A 161 9.22 -11.86 -6.62
CA TYR A 161 9.00 -12.38 -5.27
C TYR A 161 8.59 -13.85 -5.26
N ARG A 162 7.79 -14.29 -6.22
CA ARG A 162 7.46 -15.73 -6.39
C ARG A 162 8.70 -16.56 -6.69
N ASP A 163 9.66 -16.03 -7.43
CA ASP A 163 10.92 -16.75 -7.70
C ASP A 163 11.76 -16.88 -6.42
N VAL A 164 11.82 -15.85 -5.58
CA VAL A 164 12.44 -15.92 -4.24
C VAL A 164 11.78 -16.99 -3.37
N LEU A 165 10.45 -17.05 -3.34
CA LEU A 165 9.71 -18.09 -2.59
C LEU A 165 10.04 -19.51 -3.08
N LYS A 166 10.18 -19.72 -4.39
CA LYS A 166 10.61 -21.01 -4.95
C LYS A 166 12.02 -21.39 -4.51
N GLU A 167 12.96 -20.44 -4.48
CA GLU A 167 14.32 -20.69 -3.96
C GLU A 167 14.30 -21.11 -2.48
N MET A 168 13.30 -20.65 -1.73
CA MET A 168 13.04 -21.06 -0.34
C MET A 168 12.28 -22.38 -0.21
N GLY A 169 11.94 -23.04 -1.33
CA GLY A 169 11.19 -24.30 -1.35
C GLY A 169 9.68 -24.13 -1.13
N VAL A 170 9.15 -22.92 -1.33
CA VAL A 170 7.74 -22.60 -1.14
C VAL A 170 7.07 -22.28 -2.47
N GLU A 171 6.10 -23.11 -2.86
CA GLU A 171 5.25 -22.85 -4.01
C GLU A 171 3.84 -22.47 -3.56
N LEU A 172 3.46 -21.21 -3.82
CA LEU A 172 2.14 -20.69 -3.51
C LEU A 172 1.18 -20.86 -4.70
N PRO A 173 -0.13 -21.08 -4.44
CA PRO A 173 -1.17 -21.03 -5.48
C PRO A 173 -1.21 -19.67 -6.20
N PRO A 174 -1.95 -19.53 -7.31
CA PRO A 174 -2.12 -18.24 -7.97
C PRO A 174 -2.68 -17.18 -7.03
N THR A 175 -2.08 -15.99 -6.96
CA THR A 175 -2.38 -14.95 -5.96
C THR A 175 -3.86 -14.61 -5.85
N ALA A 176 -4.58 -14.53 -6.96
CA ALA A 176 -6.01 -14.19 -6.99
C ALA A 176 -6.96 -15.36 -6.63
N SER A 177 -6.43 -16.58 -6.45
CA SER A 177 -7.25 -17.77 -6.20
C SER A 177 -7.68 -17.90 -4.74
N ALA A 178 -8.84 -18.53 -4.50
CA ALA A 178 -9.26 -18.88 -3.15
C ALA A 178 -8.24 -19.80 -2.45
N ALA A 179 -7.58 -20.68 -3.21
CA ALA A 179 -6.55 -21.58 -2.68
C ALA A 179 -5.34 -20.82 -2.10
N PHE A 180 -4.98 -19.67 -2.66
CA PHE A 180 -3.92 -18.81 -2.12
C PHE A 180 -4.32 -18.28 -0.75
N ALA A 181 -5.49 -17.63 -0.66
CA ALA A 181 -5.95 -17.05 0.61
C ALA A 181 -6.20 -18.11 1.69
N GLN A 182 -6.55 -19.34 1.30
CA GLN A 182 -6.74 -20.48 2.19
C GLN A 182 -5.47 -21.30 2.43
N TRP A 183 -4.31 -20.87 1.92
CA TRP A 183 -3.08 -21.63 2.07
C TRP A 183 -2.70 -21.72 3.57
N PRO A 184 -2.46 -22.95 4.10
CA PRO A 184 -2.40 -23.19 5.53
C PRO A 184 -1.13 -22.67 6.20
N GLY A 185 -0.10 -22.32 5.43
CA GLY A 185 1.13 -21.77 5.98
C GLY A 185 1.06 -20.28 6.30
N PHE A 186 0.01 -19.57 5.89
CA PHE A 186 -0.19 -18.17 6.31
C PHE A 186 -0.82 -18.10 7.70
N ARG A 187 -0.30 -17.19 8.53
CA ARG A 187 -0.97 -16.73 9.74
C ARG A 187 -2.14 -15.80 9.37
N GLU A 188 -3.16 -15.72 10.23
CA GLU A 188 -4.34 -14.87 9.95
C GLU A 188 -3.93 -13.38 9.90
N GLU A 189 -3.00 -12.97 10.75
CA GLU A 189 -2.47 -11.60 10.82
C GLU A 189 -1.73 -11.19 9.53
N SER A 190 -1.26 -12.16 8.74
CA SER A 190 -0.59 -11.90 7.45
C SER A 190 -1.56 -11.38 6.39
N LEU A 191 -2.87 -11.52 6.61
CA LEU A 191 -3.90 -11.03 5.70
C LEU A 191 -4.51 -9.69 6.12
N GLU A 192 -4.23 -9.20 7.32
CA GLU A 192 -4.83 -7.97 7.84
C GLU A 192 -4.47 -6.73 6.99
N LEU A 193 -3.17 -6.46 6.83
CA LEU A 193 -2.68 -5.34 6.04
C LEU A 193 -3.01 -5.44 4.53
N PRO A 194 -2.84 -6.59 3.84
CA PRO A 194 -3.19 -6.67 2.43
C PRO A 194 -4.69 -6.53 2.18
N VAL A 195 -5.55 -7.03 3.07
CA VAL A 195 -7.00 -6.77 2.99
C VAL A 195 -7.27 -5.26 3.12
N TYR A 196 -6.59 -4.56 4.04
CA TYR A 196 -6.67 -3.10 4.12
C TYR A 196 -6.27 -2.42 2.80
N TRP A 197 -5.14 -2.81 2.17
CA TRP A 197 -4.69 -2.24 0.90
C TRP A 197 -5.70 -2.45 -0.23
N LEU A 198 -6.21 -3.68 -0.36
CA LEU A 198 -7.21 -4.02 -1.36
C LEU A 198 -8.53 -3.28 -1.13
N CYS A 199 -8.89 -2.99 0.14
CA CYS A 199 -10.06 -2.18 0.46
C CYS A 199 -9.83 -0.70 0.16
N VAL A 200 -8.78 -0.08 0.71
CA VAL A 200 -8.56 1.38 0.59
C VAL A 200 -8.34 1.80 -0.86
N GLY A 201 -7.62 0.98 -1.64
CA GLY A 201 -7.36 1.26 -3.06
C GLY A 201 -8.61 1.25 -3.96
N ARG A 202 -9.76 0.75 -3.47
CA ARG A 202 -11.05 0.80 -4.20
C ARG A 202 -11.73 2.16 -4.14
N PHE A 203 -11.35 3.02 -3.20
CA PHE A 203 -12.06 4.28 -2.95
C PHE A 203 -11.11 5.48 -3.03
N PRO A 204 -10.43 5.68 -4.18
CA PRO A 204 -9.39 6.72 -4.33
C PRO A 204 -9.95 8.13 -4.11
N GLN A 205 -11.24 8.37 -4.34
CA GLN A 205 -11.87 9.68 -4.10
C GLN A 205 -12.28 9.87 -2.63
N THR A 206 -12.71 8.81 -1.94
CA THR A 206 -13.16 8.89 -0.55
C THR A 206 -11.97 9.00 0.40
N TYR A 207 -10.95 8.18 0.20
CA TYR A 207 -9.76 8.09 1.06
C TYR A 207 -8.52 8.72 0.41
N LEU A 208 -8.67 9.68 -0.51
CA LEU A 208 -7.54 10.29 -1.22
C LEU A 208 -6.39 10.71 -0.29
N PRO A 209 -6.64 11.50 0.79
CA PRO A 209 -5.55 11.92 1.68
C PRO A 209 -4.87 10.74 2.38
N GLU A 210 -5.64 9.74 2.81
CA GLU A 210 -5.09 8.55 3.47
C GLU A 210 -4.27 7.69 2.52
N VAL A 211 -4.72 7.53 1.27
CA VAL A 211 -3.97 6.80 0.24
C VAL A 211 -2.66 7.50 -0.07
N LEU A 212 -2.65 8.84 -0.17
CA LEU A 212 -1.41 9.60 -0.36
C LEU A 212 -0.44 9.44 0.83
N GLY A 213 -0.97 9.46 2.06
CA GLY A 213 -0.17 9.21 3.25
C GLY A 213 0.43 7.79 3.26
N LEU A 214 -0.39 6.78 2.98
CA LEU A 214 0.03 5.39 2.89
C LEU A 214 1.10 5.20 1.81
N ASN A 215 0.89 5.81 0.63
CA ASN A 215 1.85 5.78 -0.47
C ASN A 215 3.20 6.36 0.00
N LEU A 216 3.20 7.55 0.58
CA LEU A 216 4.43 8.16 1.10
C LEU A 216 5.14 7.28 2.14
N ALA A 217 4.40 6.61 3.02
CA ALA A 217 4.98 5.69 4.01
C ALA A 217 5.62 4.46 3.34
N MET A 218 4.94 3.90 2.33
CA MET A 218 5.42 2.75 1.57
C MET A 218 6.70 3.06 0.81
N GLU A 219 6.67 4.11 -0.02
CA GLU A 219 7.82 4.48 -0.83
C GLU A 219 9.03 4.85 0.03
N LEU A 220 8.81 5.50 1.18
CA LEU A 220 9.90 5.84 2.09
C LEU A 220 10.47 4.60 2.81
N SER A 221 9.69 3.54 3.01
CA SER A 221 10.18 2.27 3.57
C SER A 221 11.20 1.60 2.62
N GLY A 222 11.01 1.79 1.31
CA GLY A 222 11.91 1.52 0.19
C GLY A 222 13.34 2.02 0.37
N VAL A 223 13.44 3.24 0.86
CA VAL A 223 14.71 3.98 0.99
C VAL A 223 15.44 3.69 2.30
N GLY A 224 14.83 2.86 3.17
CA GLY A 224 15.26 2.63 4.53
C GLY A 224 16.41 1.63 4.73
N GLY A 225 16.83 1.51 5.99
CA GLY A 225 17.73 0.44 6.43
C GLY A 225 17.11 -0.97 6.32
N THR A 226 15.78 -1.08 6.24
CA THR A 226 15.05 -2.36 6.22
C THR A 226 15.39 -3.19 4.98
N TYR A 227 15.23 -2.66 3.76
CA TYR A 227 15.58 -3.39 2.55
C TYR A 227 17.07 -3.65 2.42
N ARG A 228 17.93 -2.72 2.88
CA ARG A 228 19.38 -2.95 2.95
C ARG A 228 19.72 -4.12 3.89
N ARG A 229 19.07 -4.23 5.05
CA ARG A 229 19.29 -5.34 5.99
C ARG A 229 18.69 -6.65 5.48
N ALA A 230 17.51 -6.61 4.87
CA ALA A 230 16.92 -7.77 4.19
C ALA A 230 17.84 -8.29 3.08
N ARG A 231 18.44 -7.40 2.29
CA ARG A 231 19.45 -7.73 1.28
C ARG A 231 20.64 -8.47 1.86
N LEU A 232 21.19 -8.00 3.00
CA LEU A 232 22.30 -8.67 3.67
C LEU A 232 21.90 -10.10 4.12
N ALA A 233 20.71 -10.26 4.67
CA ALA A 233 20.20 -11.56 5.12
C ALA A 233 19.96 -12.54 3.96
N LEU A 234 19.27 -12.10 2.90
CA LEU A 234 19.02 -12.90 1.69
C LEU A 234 20.34 -13.38 1.08
N LYS A 235 21.30 -12.46 0.91
CA LYS A 235 22.63 -12.78 0.38
C LYS A 235 23.39 -13.76 1.27
N ALA A 236 23.33 -13.61 2.60
CA ALA A 236 24.02 -14.50 3.55
C ALA A 236 23.53 -15.96 3.45
N TYR A 237 22.26 -16.16 3.06
CA TYR A 237 21.66 -17.48 2.93
C TYR A 237 21.54 -18.01 1.49
N GLY A 238 22.09 -17.27 0.52
CA GLY A 238 22.13 -17.67 -0.88
C GLY A 238 20.81 -17.50 -1.64
N PHE A 239 19.91 -16.63 -1.16
CA PHE A 239 18.68 -16.27 -1.85
C PHE A 239 18.88 -15.03 -2.73
N SER A 240 18.08 -14.92 -3.79
CA SER A 240 18.05 -13.77 -4.69
C SER A 240 17.69 -12.49 -3.94
N THR A 241 18.46 -11.44 -4.21
CA THR A 241 18.24 -10.08 -3.67
C THR A 241 17.45 -9.19 -4.63
N ARG A 242 17.03 -9.72 -5.79
CA ARG A 242 16.50 -8.91 -6.89
C ARG A 242 15.29 -8.05 -6.48
N PHE A 243 14.39 -8.61 -5.65
CA PHE A 243 13.21 -7.87 -5.16
C PHE A 243 13.64 -6.60 -4.40
N VAL A 244 14.55 -6.74 -3.44
CA VAL A 244 15.01 -5.61 -2.62
C VAL A 244 15.97 -4.68 -3.38
N ASP A 245 16.69 -5.19 -4.38
CA ASP A 245 17.60 -4.39 -5.21
C ASP A 245 16.84 -3.40 -6.12
N ILE A 246 15.69 -3.80 -6.66
CA ILE A 246 14.85 -2.93 -7.48
C ILE A 246 14.28 -1.78 -6.65
N HIS A 247 13.67 -2.07 -5.50
CA HIS A 247 13.13 -1.07 -4.57
C HIS A 247 14.19 -0.07 -4.08
N ASN A 248 15.40 -0.54 -3.76
CA ASN A 248 16.52 0.36 -3.41
C ASN A 248 16.85 1.37 -4.54
N THR A 249 16.48 1.10 -5.79
CA THR A 249 16.74 1.95 -6.95
C THR A 249 15.57 2.88 -7.24
N ILE A 250 14.35 2.33 -7.34
CA ILE A 250 13.17 3.06 -7.80
C ILE A 250 12.52 3.91 -6.69
N ASP A 251 12.68 3.54 -5.42
CA ASP A 251 11.99 4.23 -4.31
C ASP A 251 12.70 5.52 -3.88
N ASN A 252 13.80 5.91 -4.52
CA ASN A 252 14.70 6.96 -4.06
C ASN A 252 14.04 8.35 -3.86
N VAL A 253 14.61 9.15 -2.95
CA VAL A 253 14.07 10.47 -2.54
C VAL A 253 14.30 11.61 -3.53
N ALA A 254 15.14 11.40 -4.56
CA ALA A 254 15.47 12.44 -5.53
C ALA A 254 14.42 12.47 -6.66
N THR A 255 14.34 11.38 -7.41
CA THR A 255 13.50 11.25 -8.62
C THR A 255 12.68 9.96 -8.64
N GLY A 256 12.68 9.20 -7.55
CA GLY A 256 11.98 7.94 -7.42
C GLY A 256 10.58 8.07 -6.82
N HIS A 257 10.00 6.94 -6.43
CA HIS A 257 8.63 6.90 -5.95
C HIS A 257 8.43 7.72 -4.66
N SER A 258 9.41 7.78 -3.76
CA SER A 258 9.35 8.64 -2.57
C SER A 258 9.20 10.13 -2.92
N ALA A 259 9.90 10.57 -3.96
CA ALA A 259 9.85 11.92 -4.47
C ALA A 259 8.45 12.24 -5.02
N TRP A 260 7.90 11.33 -5.83
CA TRP A 260 6.56 11.46 -6.40
C TRP A 260 5.46 11.43 -5.35
N ALA A 261 5.60 10.58 -4.33
CA ALA A 261 4.65 10.49 -3.22
C ALA A 261 4.59 11.82 -2.42
N ALA A 262 5.75 12.43 -2.16
CA ALA A 262 5.83 13.74 -1.51
C ALA A 262 5.18 14.84 -2.36
N ASP A 263 5.47 14.87 -3.66
CA ASP A 263 4.91 15.87 -4.58
C ASP A 263 3.38 15.75 -4.72
N ALA A 264 2.84 14.52 -4.71
CA ALA A 264 1.41 14.28 -4.74
C ALA A 264 0.71 14.84 -3.49
N VAL A 265 1.31 14.64 -2.31
CA VAL A 265 0.83 15.23 -1.05
C VAL A 265 0.90 16.75 -1.09
N ASP A 266 2.03 17.32 -1.52
CA ASP A 266 2.23 18.77 -1.61
C ASP A 266 1.25 19.41 -2.60
N THR A 267 1.00 18.77 -3.74
CA THR A 267 0.04 19.21 -4.75
C THR A 267 -1.38 19.26 -4.19
N LEU A 268 -1.80 18.22 -3.44
CA LEU A 268 -3.09 18.22 -2.76
C LEU A 268 -3.18 19.38 -1.77
N LEU A 269 -2.21 19.52 -0.86
CA LEU A 269 -2.28 20.49 0.24
C LEU A 269 -2.16 21.94 -0.24
N ALA A 270 -1.38 22.20 -1.29
CA ALA A 270 -1.26 23.51 -1.91
C ALA A 270 -2.57 24.00 -2.55
N SER A 271 -3.44 23.08 -3.00
CA SER A 271 -4.74 23.41 -3.61
C SER A 271 -5.84 23.76 -2.60
N LEU A 272 -5.60 23.51 -1.30
CA LEU A 272 -6.61 23.61 -0.26
C LEU A 272 -6.55 24.95 0.49
N PRO A 273 -7.67 25.45 1.03
CA PRO A 273 -7.70 26.69 1.79
C PRO A 273 -7.08 26.56 3.19
N ASP A 274 -6.46 27.64 3.66
CA ASP A 274 -5.91 27.78 5.01
C ASP A 274 -7.00 27.99 6.07
N ALA A 275 -8.16 28.51 5.66
CA ALA A 275 -9.24 28.88 6.57
C ALA A 275 -9.80 27.65 7.29
N PRO A 276 -10.09 27.73 8.62
CA PRO A 276 -10.65 26.61 9.37
C PRO A 276 -12.00 26.14 8.82
N GLY A 277 -12.20 24.83 8.72
CA GLY A 277 -13.45 24.20 8.31
C GLY A 277 -13.24 22.77 7.81
N PRO A 278 -14.32 21.99 7.60
CA PRO A 278 -14.23 20.67 6.97
C PRO A 278 -13.55 20.76 5.60
N GLY A 279 -12.55 19.89 5.35
CA GLY A 279 -11.78 19.92 4.11
C GLY A 279 -10.74 21.05 4.01
N ALA A 280 -10.51 21.80 5.10
CA ALA A 280 -9.39 22.74 5.19
C ALA A 280 -8.05 22.00 5.16
N ARG A 281 -6.96 22.71 4.80
CA ARG A 281 -5.63 22.10 4.69
C ARG A 281 -5.20 21.35 5.96
N ALA A 282 -5.48 21.89 7.14
CA ALA A 282 -5.11 21.24 8.41
C ALA A 282 -5.87 19.92 8.66
N ASP A 283 -7.15 19.87 8.30
CA ASP A 283 -7.99 18.66 8.39
C ASP A 283 -7.48 17.57 7.43
N VAL A 284 -7.25 17.95 6.18
CA VAL A 284 -6.69 17.04 5.16
C VAL A 284 -5.28 16.57 5.54
N TRP A 285 -4.44 17.44 6.10
CA TRP A 285 -3.12 17.04 6.61
C TRP A 285 -3.22 16.00 7.73
N GLY A 286 -4.19 16.15 8.64
CA GLY A 286 -4.49 15.14 9.65
C GLY A 286 -4.79 13.78 9.02
N ARG A 287 -5.61 13.74 7.98
CA ARG A 287 -5.93 12.51 7.24
C ARG A 287 -4.70 11.91 6.53
N VAL A 288 -3.84 12.74 5.92
CA VAL A 288 -2.56 12.28 5.36
C VAL A 288 -1.68 11.64 6.44
N ARG A 289 -1.59 12.24 7.64
CA ARG A 289 -0.83 11.68 8.76
C ARG A 289 -1.41 10.35 9.26
N VAL A 290 -2.73 10.19 9.31
CA VAL A 290 -3.39 8.91 9.61
C VAL A 290 -3.03 7.87 8.54
N GLY A 291 -3.12 8.23 7.26
CA GLY A 291 -2.75 7.36 6.14
C GLY A 291 -1.30 6.91 6.19
N TYR A 292 -0.37 7.82 6.48
CA TYR A 292 1.04 7.46 6.66
C TYR A 292 1.24 6.46 7.80
N ARG A 293 0.52 6.65 8.92
CA ARG A 293 0.58 5.72 10.05
C ARG A 293 -0.08 4.37 9.74
N SER A 294 -1.00 4.31 8.77
CA SER A 294 -1.78 3.11 8.49
C SER A 294 -0.94 1.96 7.91
N LEU A 295 0.29 2.23 7.47
CA LEU A 295 1.26 1.18 7.14
C LEU A 295 1.64 0.33 8.37
N ASN A 296 1.76 0.96 9.55
CA ASN A 296 2.16 0.31 10.79
C ASN A 296 1.25 0.77 11.95
N PRO A 297 -0.03 0.36 11.98
CA PRO A 297 -0.95 0.78 13.02
C PRO A 297 -0.56 0.18 14.39
N PRO A 298 -0.97 0.80 15.51
CA PRO A 298 -0.83 0.20 16.82
C PRO A 298 -1.48 -1.19 16.89
N ARG A 299 -0.81 -2.16 17.53
CA ARG A 299 -1.34 -3.53 17.73
C ARG A 299 -2.53 -3.58 18.70
N SER A 300 -2.68 -2.58 19.56
CA SER A 300 -3.79 -2.43 20.50
C SER A 300 -4.17 -0.97 20.65
N VAL A 301 -5.46 -0.72 20.82
CA VAL A 301 -6.10 0.58 21.09
C VAL A 301 -6.70 0.53 22.48
#